data_AF-A0A3M1FEQ2-F1
#
_entry.id   AF-A0A3M1FEQ2-F1
#
_cell.length_a   1.000
_cell.length_b   1.000
_cell.length_c   1.000
_cell.angle_alpha   90.00
_cell.angle_beta   90.00
_cell.angle_gamma   90.00
#
_symmetry.space_group_name_H-M   'P 1'
#
loop_
_entity.id
_entity.type
_entity.pdbx_description
1 polymer ?
#
loop_
_entity_poly.entity_id
_entity_poly.type
_entity_poly.pdbx_seq_one_letter_code
_entity_poly.pdbx_strand_id
1 'polypeptide(L)'
;MKGGLLRRYHSWLADGQRLADALLVWALLPTLCLIGGQTFGKPYQLAAILGGILTWAMMGAVDAYRPWRGASHWRESRVLLGGWLMVAASLLAIAWITKSTGIYSRKIVGAWFVVSPLALMALHALERKV
;
A
#
# COMPACT_ATOMS: atom_id res chain seq x y z
N MET A 1 4.58 8.73 -37.20
CA MET A 1 4.61 9.12 -35.76
C MET A 1 3.51 8.40 -34.96
N LYS A 2 3.56 7.06 -34.82
CA LYS A 2 2.55 6.23 -34.12
C LYS A 2 3.03 5.65 -32.77
N GLY A 3 4.07 6.23 -32.17
CA GLY A 3 4.63 5.76 -30.89
C GLY A 3 4.05 6.41 -29.63
N GLY A 4 3.21 7.45 -29.77
CA GLY A 4 2.72 8.24 -28.62
C GLY A 4 1.47 7.68 -27.94
N LEU A 5 0.58 7.03 -28.68
CA LEU A 5 -0.71 6.54 -28.16
C LEU A 5 -0.57 5.29 -27.27
N LEU A 6 0.37 4.39 -27.60
CA LEU A 6 0.66 3.21 -26.77
C LEU A 6 1.28 3.60 -25.42
N ARG A 7 2.11 4.66 -25.37
CA ARG A 7 2.75 5.13 -24.13
C ARG A 7 1.75 5.74 -23.14
N ARG A 8 0.65 6.32 -23.62
CA ARG A 8 -0.38 6.99 -22.82
C ARG A 8 -1.34 6.02 -22.13
N TYR A 9 -1.61 4.87 -22.74
CA TYR A 9 -2.39 3.80 -22.11
C TYR A 9 -1.61 3.14 -20.96
N HIS A 10 -0.31 2.92 -21.15
CA HIS A 10 0.56 2.36 -20.11
C HIS A 10 0.63 3.22 -18.85
N SER A 11 0.61 4.56 -18.97
CA SER A 11 0.57 5.45 -17.80
C SER A 11 -0.76 5.41 -17.06
N TRP A 12 -1.90 5.32 -17.78
CA TRP A 12 -3.22 5.27 -17.15
C TRP A 12 -3.42 3.98 -16.33
N LEU A 13 -2.94 2.85 -16.85
CA LEU A 13 -3.00 1.57 -16.14
C LEU A 13 -2.14 1.59 -14.87
N ALA A 14 -0.93 2.17 -14.95
CA ALA A 14 -0.05 2.31 -13.79
C ALA A 14 -0.64 3.24 -12.72
N ASP A 15 -1.26 4.36 -13.10
CA ASP A 15 -1.92 5.26 -12.16
C ASP A 15 -3.18 4.63 -11.53
N GLY A 16 -3.92 3.81 -12.29
CA GLY A 16 -5.04 3.03 -11.78
C GLY A 16 -4.62 2.01 -10.72
N GLN A 17 -3.53 1.29 -10.96
CA GLN A 17 -2.99 0.32 -10.01
C GLN A 17 -2.47 1.00 -8.73
N ARG A 18 -1.84 2.17 -8.86
CA ARG A 18 -1.44 3.01 -7.72
C ARG A 18 -2.61 3.40 -6.84
N LEU A 19 -3.72 3.78 -7.47
CA LEU A 19 -4.95 4.09 -6.75
C LEU A 19 -5.52 2.85 -6.08
N ALA A 20 -5.53 1.69 -6.78
CA ALA A 20 -6.00 0.44 -6.22
C ALA A 20 -5.21 0.02 -4.97
N ASP A 21 -3.88 0.10 -5.00
CA ASP A 21 -3.01 -0.20 -3.86
C ASP A 21 -3.27 0.74 -2.68
N ALA A 22 -3.38 2.05 -2.95
CA ALA A 22 -3.66 3.04 -1.92
C ALA A 22 -5.04 2.82 -1.27
N LEU A 23 -6.07 2.52 -2.08
CA LEU A 23 -7.41 2.20 -1.61
C LEU A 23 -7.46 0.88 -0.85
N LEU A 24 -6.69 -0.12 -1.27
CA LEU A 24 -6.58 -1.42 -0.61
C LEU A 24 -6.00 -1.25 0.80
N VAL A 25 -4.85 -0.57 0.92
CA VAL A 25 -4.22 -0.28 2.22
C VAL A 25 -5.15 0.53 3.13
N TRP A 26 -5.81 1.54 2.57
CA TRP A 26 -6.79 2.35 3.29
C TRP A 26 -7.98 1.53 3.80
N ALA A 27 -8.54 0.64 2.97
CA ALA A 27 -9.72 -0.17 3.29
C ALA A 27 -9.41 -1.34 4.26
N LEU A 28 -8.15 -1.80 4.29
CA LEU A 28 -7.74 -2.87 5.21
C LEU A 28 -7.80 -2.46 6.69
N LEU A 29 -7.49 -1.21 7.02
CA LEU A 29 -7.52 -0.77 8.41
C LEU A 29 -8.93 -0.75 9.04
N PRO A 30 -9.98 -0.15 8.41
CA PRO A 30 -11.32 -0.19 8.96
C PRO A 30 -11.90 -1.61 8.98
N THR A 31 -11.60 -2.45 7.98
CA THR A 31 -12.05 -3.86 7.99
C THR A 31 -11.44 -4.66 9.14
N LEU A 32 -10.15 -4.46 9.43
CA LEU A 32 -9.51 -5.06 10.61
C LEU A 32 -10.07 -4.51 11.93
N CYS A 33 -10.42 -3.22 12.00
CA CYS A 33 -11.13 -2.67 13.16
C CYS A 33 -12.50 -3.32 13.38
N LEU A 34 -13.27 -3.53 12.31
CA LEU A 34 -14.57 -4.20 12.39
C LEU A 34 -14.43 -5.65 12.85
N ILE A 35 -13.50 -6.42 12.27
CA ILE A 35 -13.26 -7.82 12.65
C ILE A 35 -12.72 -7.93 14.08
N GLY A 36 -11.86 -6.99 14.49
CA GLY A 36 -11.27 -6.95 15.82
C GLY A 36 -12.15 -6.35 16.91
N GLY A 37 -13.39 -5.94 16.59
CA GLY A 37 -14.31 -5.30 17.53
C GLY A 37 -13.82 -3.97 18.10
N GLN A 38 -12.95 -3.25 17.37
CA GLN A 38 -12.40 -1.97 17.81
C GLN A 38 -13.12 -0.80 17.15
N THR A 39 -13.35 0.25 17.93
CA THR A 39 -13.98 1.48 17.43
C THR A 39 -13.05 2.19 16.45
N PHE A 40 -13.51 2.35 15.20
CA PHE A 40 -12.79 3.08 14.16
C PHE A 40 -12.87 4.61 14.37
N GLY A 41 -12.16 5.08 15.39
CA GLY A 41 -12.10 6.50 15.75
C GLY A 41 -11.18 7.34 14.86
N LYS A 42 -11.14 8.64 15.15
CA LYS A 42 -10.27 9.64 14.48
C LYS A 42 -8.80 9.20 14.28
N PRO A 43 -8.09 8.60 15.28
CA PRO A 43 -6.70 8.20 15.07
C PRO A 43 -6.57 7.11 13.99
N TYR A 44 -7.47 6.13 13.95
CA TYR A 44 -7.46 5.10 12.91
C TYR A 44 -7.83 5.64 11.53
N GLN A 45 -8.75 6.60 11.45
CA GLN A 45 -9.08 7.28 10.19
C GLN A 45 -7.87 8.02 9.63
N LEU A 46 -7.16 8.78 10.47
CA LEU A 46 -5.96 9.50 10.06
C LEU A 46 -4.85 8.52 9.63
N ALA A 47 -4.65 7.43 10.37
CA ALA A 47 -3.68 6.39 10.02
C ALA A 47 -4.02 5.72 8.68
N ALA A 48 -5.29 5.42 8.40
CA ALA A 48 -5.73 4.86 7.13
C ALA A 48 -5.44 5.81 5.96
N ILE A 49 -5.79 7.09 6.11
CA ILE A 49 -5.57 8.13 5.09
C ILE A 49 -4.07 8.31 4.83
N LEU A 50 -3.26 8.46 5.89
CA LEU A 50 -1.81 8.58 5.76
C LEU A 50 -1.20 7.31 5.15
N GLY A 51 -1.68 6.13 5.53
CA GLY A 51 -1.24 4.86 4.96
C GLY A 51 -1.50 4.77 3.46
N GLY A 52 -2.69 5.15 3.01
CA GLY A 52 -3.02 5.21 1.57
C GLY A 52 -2.15 6.21 0.80
N ILE A 53 -2.01 7.44 1.31
CA ILE A 53 -1.19 8.49 0.67
C ILE A 53 0.29 8.08 0.60
N LEU A 54 0.85 7.56 1.71
CA LEU A 54 2.23 7.11 1.75
C LEU A 54 2.44 5.91 0.82
N THR A 55 1.48 4.99 0.74
CA THR A 55 1.55 3.87 -0.22
C THR A 55 1.61 4.38 -1.65
N TRP A 56 0.73 5.30 -2.03
CA TRP A 56 0.77 5.93 -3.35
C TRP A 56 2.13 6.56 -3.68
N ALA A 57 2.68 7.31 -2.73
CA ALA A 57 3.94 8.03 -2.88
C ALA A 57 5.14 7.08 -2.96
N MET A 58 5.25 6.16 -2.00
CA MET A 58 6.41 5.27 -1.86
C MET A 58 6.42 4.18 -2.93
N MET A 59 5.28 3.59 -3.28
CA MET A 59 5.20 2.61 -4.37
C MET A 59 5.54 3.24 -5.72
N GLY A 60 5.18 4.51 -5.89
CA GLY A 60 5.66 5.32 -7.00
C GLY A 60 7.16 5.53 -7.03
N ALA A 61 7.75 5.87 -5.89
CA ALA A 61 9.18 6.15 -5.77
C ALA A 61 10.05 4.91 -6.03
N VAL A 62 9.55 3.71 -5.70
CA VAL A 62 10.27 2.45 -5.96
C VAL A 62 9.99 1.85 -7.35
N ASP A 63 9.31 2.58 -8.25
CA ASP A 63 8.95 2.11 -9.59
C ASP A 63 8.18 0.75 -9.56
N ALA A 64 7.32 0.55 -8.55
CA ALA A 64 6.61 -0.72 -8.34
C ALA A 64 5.74 -1.14 -9.54
N TYR A 65 5.28 -0.16 -10.32
CA TYR A 65 4.34 -0.33 -11.45
C TYR A 65 5.03 -0.45 -12.81
N ARG A 66 6.36 -0.41 -12.84
CA ARG A 66 7.08 -0.48 -14.10
C ARG A 66 6.97 -1.92 -14.64
N PRO A 67 6.50 -2.14 -15.88
CA PRO A 67 6.37 -3.48 -16.44
C PRO A 67 7.76 -4.06 -16.67
N TRP A 68 8.24 -4.84 -15.70
CA TRP A 68 9.47 -5.60 -15.82
C TRP A 68 9.22 -6.80 -16.74
N ARG A 69 9.19 -6.56 -18.05
CA ARG A 69 9.15 -7.63 -19.07
C ARG A 69 10.34 -8.58 -18.83
N GLY A 70 10.07 -9.72 -18.18
CA GLY A 70 11.06 -10.77 -17.90
C GLY A 70 11.63 -10.83 -16.48
N ALA A 71 11.16 -10.04 -15.50
CA ALA A 71 11.61 -10.20 -14.12
C ALA A 71 10.87 -11.31 -13.37
N SER A 72 11.61 -12.09 -12.59
CA SER A 72 11.08 -13.10 -11.67
C SER A 72 10.10 -12.49 -10.66
N HIS A 73 9.02 -13.21 -10.34
CA HIS A 73 8.04 -12.89 -9.29
C HIS A 73 8.69 -12.40 -8.00
N TRP A 74 9.84 -12.99 -7.66
CA TRP A 74 10.60 -12.69 -6.45
C TRP A 74 11.14 -11.26 -6.39
N ARG A 75 11.54 -10.70 -7.54
CA ARG A 75 12.09 -9.34 -7.61
C ARG A 75 10.99 -8.30 -7.35
N GLU A 76 9.81 -8.52 -7.88
CA GLU A 76 8.67 -7.63 -7.69
C GLU A 76 8.16 -7.66 -6.25
N SER A 77 8.02 -8.85 -5.66
CA SER A 77 7.65 -8.97 -4.23
C SER A 77 8.65 -8.25 -3.33
N ARG A 78 9.96 -8.29 -3.64
CA ARG A 78 10.97 -7.53 -2.90
C ARG A 78 10.83 -6.02 -3.05
N VAL A 79 10.51 -5.53 -4.24
CA VAL A 79 10.26 -4.09 -4.48
C VAL A 79 9.03 -3.62 -3.70
N LEU A 80 7.93 -4.39 -3.75
CA LEU A 80 6.72 -4.11 -2.99
C LEU A 80 6.96 -4.14 -1.47
N LEU A 81 7.68 -5.15 -0.97
CA LEU A 81 8.07 -5.18 0.44
C LEU A 81 8.94 -3.99 0.82
N GLY A 82 9.90 -3.62 -0.02
CA GLY A 82 10.74 -2.45 0.21
C GLY A 82 9.93 -1.16 0.33
N GLY A 83 9.02 -0.92 -0.62
CA GLY A 83 8.10 0.21 -0.58
C GLY A 83 7.19 0.20 0.63
N TRP A 84 6.62 -0.96 0.98
CA TRP A 84 5.79 -1.11 2.18
C TRP A 84 6.57 -0.85 3.47
N LEU A 85 7.81 -1.32 3.58
CA LEU A 85 8.65 -1.05 4.74
C LEU A 85 8.93 0.44 4.90
N MET A 86 9.10 1.20 3.81
CA MET A 86 9.23 2.65 3.86
C MET A 86 7.96 3.34 4.34
N VAL A 87 6.78 2.88 3.90
CA VAL A 87 5.48 3.34 4.40
C VAL A 87 5.34 3.06 5.89
N ALA A 88 5.64 1.83 6.31
CA ALA A 88 5.54 1.41 7.70
C ALA A 88 6.49 2.19 8.62
N ALA A 89 7.75 2.36 8.19
CA ALA A 89 8.72 3.18 8.91
C ALA A 89 8.25 4.63 9.05
N SER A 90 7.67 5.21 7.99
CA SER A 90 7.15 6.57 7.98
C SER A 90 5.96 6.74 8.93
N LEU A 91 5.01 5.80 8.92
CA LEU A 91 3.87 5.79 9.85
C LEU A 91 4.32 5.64 11.31
N LEU A 92 5.28 4.75 11.58
CA LEU A 92 5.85 4.57 12.91
C LEU A 92 6.59 5.83 13.40
N ALA A 93 7.36 6.49 12.52
CA ALA A 93 8.03 7.74 12.83
C ALA A 93 7.01 8.85 13.17
N ILE A 94 5.94 8.99 12.38
CA ILE A 94 4.85 9.94 12.66
C ILE A 94 4.17 9.62 13.99
N ALA A 95 3.85 8.34 14.24
CA ALA A 95 3.20 7.91 15.48
C ALA A 95 4.08 8.17 16.71
N TRP A 96 5.40 7.99 16.57
CA TRP A 96 6.37 8.25 17.64
C TRP A 96 6.54 9.75 17.91
N ILE A 97 6.70 10.59 16.87
CA ILE A 97 6.81 12.05 17.00
C ILE A 97 5.55 12.64 17.65
N THR A 98 4.38 12.15 17.23
CA THR A 98 3.09 12.58 17.81
C THR A 98 2.78 11.95 19.17
N LYS A 99 3.66 11.07 19.68
CA LYS A 99 3.47 10.28 20.91
C LYS A 99 2.12 9.54 20.95
N SER A 100 1.60 9.17 19.79
CA SER A 100 0.28 8.53 19.63
C SER A 100 0.31 7.00 19.67
N THR A 101 1.50 6.40 19.82
CA THR A 101 1.68 4.94 19.84
C THR A 101 0.86 4.21 20.91
N GLY A 102 0.52 4.88 22.02
CA GLY A 102 -0.33 4.32 23.09
C GLY A 102 -1.83 4.32 22.79
N ILE A 103 -2.27 5.07 21.78
CA ILE A 103 -3.69 5.21 21.41
C ILE A 103 -4.14 4.04 20.53
N TYR A 104 -3.21 3.45 19.78
CA TYR A 104 -3.50 2.38 18.84
C TYR A 104 -3.47 1.00 19.50
N SER A 105 -4.42 0.15 19.11
CA SER A 105 -4.37 -1.27 19.45
C SER A 105 -3.22 -1.93 18.69
N ARG A 106 -2.21 -2.41 19.44
CA ARG A 106 -1.04 -3.11 18.89
C ARG A 106 -1.44 -4.31 18.04
N LYS A 107 -2.53 -4.99 18.40
CA LYS A 107 -3.05 -6.15 17.65
C LYS A 107 -3.54 -5.74 16.27
N ILE A 108 -4.35 -4.69 16.19
CA ILE A 108 -4.94 -4.23 14.91
C ILE A 108 -3.88 -3.63 14.00
N VAL A 109 -3.07 -2.72 14.54
CA VAL A 109 -2.02 -2.07 13.75
C VAL A 109 -0.96 -3.09 13.33
N GLY A 110 -0.59 -4.03 14.20
CA GLY A 110 0.30 -5.14 13.85
C GLY A 110 -0.27 -6.03 12.76
N ALA A 111 -1.55 -6.42 12.86
CA ALA A 111 -2.23 -7.17 11.81
C ALA A 111 -2.26 -6.38 10.49
N TRP A 112 -2.56 -5.08 10.54
CA TRP A 112 -2.57 -4.22 9.35
C TRP A 112 -1.19 -4.14 8.69
N PHE A 113 -0.11 -4.06 9.48
CA PHE A 113 1.26 -4.08 8.95
C PHE A 113 1.65 -5.37 8.24
N VAL A 114 1.06 -6.51 8.64
CA VAL A 114 1.33 -7.83 8.04
C VAL A 114 0.39 -8.13 6.88
N VAL A 115 -0.90 -7.81 7.01
CA VAL A 115 -1.92 -8.12 6.00
C VAL A 115 -1.79 -7.22 4.78
N SER A 116 -1.44 -5.93 4.95
CA SER A 116 -1.28 -5.00 3.83
C SER A 116 -0.27 -5.46 2.77
N PRO A 117 0.99 -5.84 3.08
CA PRO A 117 1.93 -6.29 2.06
C PRO A 117 1.49 -7.59 1.41
N LEU A 118 0.84 -8.50 2.14
CA LEU A 118 0.29 -9.72 1.58
C LEU A 118 -0.85 -9.44 0.58
N ALA A 119 -1.73 -8.49 0.91
CA ALA A 119 -2.82 -8.08 0.05
C ALA A 119 -2.32 -7.38 -1.22
N LEU A 120 -1.31 -6.50 -1.10
CA LEU A 120 -0.65 -5.85 -2.23
C LEU A 120 0.00 -6.87 -3.18
N MET A 121 0.74 -7.85 -2.63
CA MET A 121 1.29 -8.94 -3.43
C MET A 121 0.21 -9.76 -4.13
N ALA A 122 -0.90 -10.04 -3.44
CA ALA A 122 -2.01 -10.80 -4.01
C ALA A 122 -2.69 -10.04 -5.17
N LEU A 123 -2.87 -8.72 -5.02
CA LEU A 123 -3.43 -7.87 -6.07
C LEU A 123 -2.54 -7.88 -7.32
N HIS A 124 -1.24 -7.64 -7.15
CA HIS A 124 -0.26 -7.70 -8.25
C HIS A 124 -0.17 -9.09 -8.90
N ALA A 125 -0.30 -10.17 -8.11
CA ALA A 125 -0.32 -11.53 -8.63
C ALA A 125 -1.60 -11.82 -9.43
N LEU A 126 -2.74 -11.24 -9.06
CA LEU A 126 -4.01 -11.36 -9.78
C LEU A 126 -3.96 -10.63 -11.12
N GLU A 127 -3.46 -9.40 -11.14
CA GLU A 127 -3.35 -8.58 -12.36
C GLU A 127 -2.46 -9.23 -13.41
N ARG A 128 -1.44 -9.99 -13.01
CA ARG A 128 -0.62 -10.76 -13.97
C ARG A 128 -1.33 -11.95 -14.62
N LYS A 129 -2.43 -12.43 -14.03
CA LYS A 129 -3.20 -13.55 -14.57
C LYS A 129 -4.28 -13.10 -15.57
N VAL A 130 -4.62 -11.81 -15.56
CA VAL A 130 -5.64 -11.19 -16.42
C VAL A 130 -4.98 -10.65 -17.68
#